data_AF-A0A0A0NY13-F1
#
_entry.id   AF-A0A0A0NY13-F1
#
_cell.length_a   1.000
_cell.length_b   1.000
_cell.length_c   1.000
_cell.angle_alpha   90.00
_cell.angle_beta   90.00
_cell.angle_gamma   90.00
#
_symmetry.space_group_name_H-M   'P 1'
#
loop_
_entity.id
_entity.type
_entity.pdbx_description
1 polymer ?
#
loop_
_entity_poly.entity_id
_entity_poly.type
_entity_poly.pdbx_seq_one_letter_code
_entity_poly.pdbx_strand_id
1 'polypeptide(L)'
;VMSEDDLPYQVKITPSGELKTIGRYDFNNQLKSTMIAHPKLDPVSKELLALSYDVVQKPYLKYFKFSPDGEKSPDVEIPLDGPTMMHDFAITQNYVVIPDQQVVFKLPEMIRGGSPVIYDEDKMSRFGPLKRDARTGEDIIWVECPDTFCFHLWNAWEEPESDEVVVIGSCMTPPDSIFNECDENLKSVLTEIRLNL
;
A
#
# COMPACT_ATOMS: atom_id res chain seq x y z
N VAL A 1 4.61 -14.78 -7.84
CA VAL A 1 5.37 -13.54 -8.06
C VAL A 1 4.37 -12.41 -8.12
N MET A 2 4.64 -11.31 -7.43
CA MET A 2 3.78 -10.14 -7.43
C MET A 2 4.22 -9.17 -8.52
N SER A 3 3.27 -8.47 -9.14
CA SER A 3 3.51 -7.34 -10.04
C SER A 3 2.64 -6.19 -9.53
N GLU A 4 3.19 -4.99 -9.44
CA GLU A 4 2.47 -3.82 -8.90
C GLU A 4 1.46 -3.26 -9.91
N ASP A 5 1.69 -3.49 -11.20
CA ASP A 5 0.97 -2.94 -12.34
C ASP A 5 0.28 -4.00 -13.23
N ASP A 6 0.33 -5.28 -12.84
CA ASP A 6 -0.34 -6.39 -13.51
C ASP A 6 -0.93 -7.36 -12.46
N LEU A 7 -1.60 -8.40 -12.92
CA LEU A 7 -1.99 -9.52 -12.07
C LEU A 7 -0.74 -10.26 -11.55
N PRO A 8 -0.80 -10.84 -10.35
CA PRO A 8 0.22 -11.76 -9.88
C PRO A 8 0.43 -12.93 -10.85
N TYR A 9 1.63 -13.49 -10.87
CA TYR A 9 1.95 -14.69 -11.63
C TYR A 9 2.12 -15.90 -10.71
N GLN A 10 1.40 -16.98 -10.99
CA GLN A 10 1.57 -18.25 -10.30
C GLN A 10 2.84 -18.93 -10.79
N VAL A 11 3.71 -19.27 -9.86
CA VAL A 11 4.93 -20.05 -10.11
C VAL A 11 4.85 -21.32 -9.29
N LYS A 12 5.11 -22.46 -9.95
CA LYS A 12 5.16 -23.78 -9.32
C LYS A 12 6.62 -24.15 -9.07
N ILE A 13 6.92 -24.55 -7.84
CA ILE A 13 8.19 -25.19 -7.47
C ILE A 13 8.02 -26.70 -7.72
N THR A 14 8.88 -27.29 -8.55
CA THR A 14 8.86 -28.74 -8.81
C THR A 14 9.55 -29.50 -7.68
N PRO A 15 9.34 -30.82 -7.54
CA PRO A 15 10.10 -31.64 -6.58
C PRO A 15 11.62 -31.63 -6.81
N SER A 16 12.07 -31.33 -8.03
CA SER A 16 13.49 -31.15 -8.37
C SER A 16 14.04 -29.77 -7.97
N GLY A 17 13.21 -28.85 -7.51
CA GLY A 17 13.59 -27.48 -7.14
C GLY A 17 13.53 -26.48 -8.30
N GLU A 18 13.03 -26.86 -9.47
CA GLU A 18 12.87 -25.96 -10.61
C GLU A 18 11.64 -25.05 -10.42
N LEU A 19 11.73 -23.84 -10.97
CA LEU A 19 10.63 -22.88 -10.99
C LEU A 19 9.96 -22.88 -12.36
N LYS A 20 8.67 -23.20 -12.41
CA LYS A 20 7.87 -23.16 -13.63
C LYS A 20 6.76 -22.11 -13.49
N THR A 21 6.79 -21.10 -14.35
CA THR A 21 5.68 -20.15 -14.49
C THR A 21 4.46 -20.88 -15.04
N ILE A 22 3.36 -20.81 -14.29
CA ILE A 22 2.07 -21.37 -14.69
C ILE A 22 1.30 -20.36 -15.52
N GLY A 23 1.27 -19.10 -15.09
CA GLY A 23 0.62 -18.00 -15.80
C GLY A 23 0.17 -16.88 -14.86
N ARG A 24 -0.61 -15.95 -15.40
CA ARG A 24 -1.30 -14.92 -14.62
C ARG A 24 -2.32 -15.57 -13.68
N TYR A 25 -2.45 -15.01 -12.49
CA TYR A 25 -3.29 -15.51 -11.41
C TYR A 25 -4.25 -14.42 -10.95
N ASP A 26 -5.52 -14.60 -11.26
CA ASP A 26 -6.61 -13.65 -11.01
C ASP A 26 -7.53 -14.09 -9.86
N PHE A 27 -7.05 -15.01 -9.01
CA PHE A 27 -7.81 -15.57 -7.89
C PHE A 27 -9.16 -16.15 -8.32
N ASN A 28 -9.16 -17.06 -9.29
CA ASN A 28 -10.37 -17.67 -9.85
C ASN A 28 -11.34 -16.61 -10.39
N ASN A 29 -10.84 -15.66 -11.18
CA ASN A 29 -11.58 -14.53 -11.72
C ASN A 29 -12.10 -13.49 -10.69
N GLN A 30 -11.75 -13.58 -9.40
CA GLN A 30 -12.24 -12.64 -8.39
C GLN A 30 -11.48 -11.31 -8.38
N LEU A 31 -10.21 -11.31 -8.81
CA LEU A 31 -9.39 -10.12 -8.94
C LEU A 31 -9.54 -9.53 -10.35
N LYS A 32 -10.21 -8.38 -10.45
CA LYS A 32 -10.48 -7.68 -11.72
C LYS A 32 -9.60 -6.46 -11.97
N SER A 33 -8.78 -6.09 -11.00
CA SER A 33 -7.84 -4.96 -11.04
C SER A 33 -6.43 -5.44 -10.65
N THR A 34 -5.45 -4.57 -10.77
CA THR A 34 -4.12 -4.78 -10.19
C THR A 34 -4.20 -4.78 -8.66
N MET A 35 -3.17 -5.28 -8.00
CA MET A 35 -2.99 -5.10 -6.56
C MET A 35 -1.54 -4.71 -6.30
N ILE A 36 -1.28 -4.05 -5.17
CA ILE A 36 0.07 -3.69 -4.79
C ILE A 36 0.94 -4.94 -4.62
N ALA A 37 2.25 -4.79 -4.76
CA ALA A 37 3.17 -5.92 -4.66
C ALA A 37 3.39 -6.43 -3.22
N HIS A 38 2.85 -5.71 -2.22
CA HIS A 38 3.05 -5.97 -0.79
C HIS A 38 1.76 -6.37 -0.04
N PRO A 39 1.01 -7.41 -0.48
CA PRO A 39 -0.09 -7.90 0.33
C PRO A 39 0.43 -8.49 1.64
N LYS A 40 -0.36 -8.40 2.70
CA LYS A 40 0.02 -8.85 4.04
C LYS A 40 -0.82 -10.06 4.43
N LEU A 41 -0.15 -11.16 4.76
CA LEU A 41 -0.80 -12.36 5.28
C LEU A 41 -0.92 -12.27 6.80
N ASP A 42 -2.14 -12.29 7.31
CA ASP A 42 -2.37 -12.31 8.75
C ASP A 42 -1.93 -13.67 9.34
N PRO A 43 -1.01 -13.71 10.32
CA PRO A 43 -0.57 -14.96 10.93
C PRO A 43 -1.67 -15.70 11.71
N VAL A 44 -2.72 -15.01 12.17
CA VAL A 44 -3.80 -15.62 12.97
C VAL A 44 -4.94 -16.12 12.09
N SER A 45 -5.60 -15.21 11.36
CA SER A 45 -6.76 -15.55 10.52
C SER A 45 -6.39 -16.24 9.21
N LYS A 46 -5.12 -16.12 8.78
CA LYS A 46 -4.63 -16.54 7.45
C LYS A 46 -5.30 -15.81 6.29
N GLU A 47 -5.98 -14.69 6.55
CA GLU A 47 -6.48 -13.80 5.50
C GLU A 47 -5.29 -13.09 4.81
N LEU A 48 -5.35 -12.95 3.49
CA LEU A 48 -4.41 -12.15 2.70
C LEU A 48 -5.02 -10.78 2.43
N LEU A 49 -4.51 -9.74 3.08
CA LEU A 49 -4.94 -8.35 2.95
C LEU A 49 -4.17 -7.68 1.81
N ALA A 50 -4.86 -6.92 0.96
CA ALA A 50 -4.25 -6.24 -0.17
C ALA A 50 -4.89 -4.87 -0.42
N LEU A 51 -4.13 -4.01 -1.10
CA LEU A 51 -4.61 -2.77 -1.67
C LEU A 51 -4.56 -2.83 -3.20
N SER A 52 -5.36 -2.00 -3.84
CA SER A 52 -5.34 -1.73 -5.28
C SER A 52 -5.53 -0.24 -5.49
N TYR A 53 -4.62 0.38 -6.24
CA TYR A 53 -4.75 1.79 -6.60
C TYR A 53 -4.92 1.96 -8.12
N ASP A 54 -5.76 2.92 -8.50
CA ASP A 54 -6.04 3.30 -9.89
C ASP A 54 -5.56 4.74 -10.11
N VAL A 55 -4.75 4.95 -11.14
CA VAL A 55 -4.12 6.26 -11.42
C VAL A 55 -4.96 7.16 -12.33
N VAL A 56 -6.08 6.65 -12.85
CA VAL A 56 -6.92 7.31 -13.85
C VAL A 56 -8.28 7.68 -13.27
N GLN A 57 -8.98 6.73 -12.65
CA GLN A 57 -10.38 6.86 -12.27
C GLN A 57 -10.63 6.60 -10.79
N LYS A 58 -11.66 7.25 -10.24
CA LYS A 58 -12.15 6.96 -8.89
C LYS A 58 -12.92 5.62 -8.86
N PRO A 59 -12.88 4.88 -7.74
CA PRO A 59 -12.08 5.15 -6.54
C PRO A 59 -10.58 4.90 -6.79
N TYR A 60 -9.72 5.83 -6.35
CA TYR A 60 -8.27 5.74 -6.56
C TYR A 60 -7.60 4.69 -5.70
N LEU A 61 -8.23 4.26 -4.61
CA LEU A 61 -7.71 3.25 -3.71
C LEU A 61 -8.83 2.35 -3.21
N LYS A 62 -8.55 1.05 -3.20
CA LYS A 62 -9.42 0.00 -2.67
C LYS A 62 -8.64 -0.89 -1.72
N TYR A 63 -9.30 -1.28 -0.65
CA TYR A 63 -8.86 -2.34 0.26
C TYR A 63 -9.74 -3.57 0.07
N PHE A 64 -9.15 -4.75 0.10
CA PHE A 64 -9.87 -6.02 0.14
C PHE A 64 -8.98 -7.10 0.75
N LYS A 65 -9.60 -8.25 1.03
CA LYS A 65 -8.91 -9.42 1.57
C LYS A 65 -9.36 -10.70 0.89
N PHE A 66 -8.51 -11.71 0.92
CA PHE A 66 -8.87 -13.08 0.57
C PHE A 66 -8.89 -13.94 1.83
N SER A 67 -9.92 -14.76 1.95
CA SER A 67 -9.97 -15.80 2.98
C SER A 67 -8.92 -16.89 2.70
N PRO A 68 -8.64 -17.76 3.68
CA PRO A 68 -7.75 -18.91 3.48
C PRO A 68 -8.26 -19.89 2.41
N ASP A 69 -9.56 -19.89 2.15
CA ASP A 69 -10.22 -20.68 1.12
C ASP A 69 -10.13 -20.03 -0.28
N GLY A 70 -9.56 -18.83 -0.37
CA GLY A 70 -9.38 -18.07 -1.61
C GLY A 70 -10.58 -17.21 -2.00
N GLU A 71 -11.54 -17.00 -1.09
CA GLU A 71 -12.71 -16.16 -1.34
C GLU A 71 -12.37 -14.68 -1.09
N LYS A 72 -12.64 -13.83 -2.08
CA LYS A 72 -12.39 -12.40 -2.00
C LYS A 72 -13.54 -11.69 -1.27
N SER A 73 -13.20 -10.78 -0.36
CA SER A 73 -14.17 -9.84 0.21
C SER A 73 -14.71 -8.85 -0.84
N PRO A 74 -15.83 -8.17 -0.56
CA PRO A 74 -16.16 -6.93 -1.25
C PRO A 74 -15.01 -5.91 -1.17
N ASP A 75 -14.91 -5.04 -2.18
CA ASP A 75 -13.98 -3.91 -2.17
C ASP A 75 -14.45 -2.86 -1.15
N VAL A 76 -13.54 -2.36 -0.34
CA VAL A 76 -13.72 -1.19 0.50
C VAL A 76 -13.03 -0.02 -0.20
N GLU A 77 -13.84 0.93 -0.69
CA GLU A 77 -13.32 2.13 -1.35
C GLU A 77 -12.77 3.10 -0.31
N ILE A 78 -11.50 3.50 -0.46
CA ILE A 78 -10.84 4.45 0.42
C ILE A 78 -10.83 5.82 -0.30
N PRO A 79 -11.53 6.83 0.25
CA PRO A 79 -11.62 8.13 -0.39
C PRO A 79 -10.26 8.85 -0.34
N LEU A 80 -9.72 9.16 -1.51
CA LEU A 80 -8.52 9.98 -1.68
C LEU A 80 -8.82 11.17 -2.61
N ASP A 81 -8.14 12.28 -2.36
CA ASP A 81 -8.30 13.51 -3.16
C ASP A 81 -7.70 13.35 -4.56
N GLY A 82 -6.67 12.52 -4.71
CA GLY A 82 -5.99 12.25 -5.97
C GLY A 82 -5.27 10.89 -5.99
N PRO A 83 -4.78 10.47 -7.16
CA PRO A 83 -4.05 9.22 -7.34
C PRO A 83 -2.69 9.29 -6.65
N THR A 84 -2.59 8.63 -5.51
CA THR A 84 -1.37 8.59 -4.68
C THR A 84 -0.68 7.24 -4.87
N MET A 85 0.65 7.23 -4.92
CA MET A 85 1.41 5.99 -5.01
C MET A 85 1.31 5.22 -3.69
N MET A 86 0.89 3.96 -3.79
CA MET A 86 0.61 3.10 -2.64
C MET A 86 1.43 1.81 -2.76
N HIS A 87 2.74 1.89 -2.56
CA HIS A 87 3.64 0.74 -2.73
C HIS A 87 3.43 -0.34 -1.65
N ASP A 88 3.32 0.11 -0.41
CA ASP A 88 3.23 -0.73 0.77
C ASP A 88 2.18 -0.19 1.75
N PHE A 89 1.77 -1.03 2.69
CA PHE A 89 0.87 -0.68 3.79
C PHE A 89 1.22 -1.51 5.02
N ALA A 90 0.54 -1.31 6.15
CA ALA A 90 0.73 -2.14 7.33
C ALA A 90 -0.57 -2.74 7.85
N ILE A 91 -0.46 -3.78 8.67
CA ILE A 91 -1.60 -4.42 9.35
C ILE A 91 -1.27 -4.55 10.84
N THR A 92 -2.24 -4.26 11.70
CA THR A 92 -2.23 -4.52 13.16
C THR A 92 -3.31 -5.53 13.48
N GLN A 93 -3.52 -5.99 14.72
CA GLN A 93 -4.58 -6.96 15.02
C GLN A 93 -5.96 -6.58 14.45
N ASN A 94 -6.36 -5.31 14.56
CA ASN A 94 -7.69 -4.81 14.22
C ASN A 94 -7.71 -3.80 13.08
N TYR A 95 -6.56 -3.24 12.68
CA TYR A 95 -6.48 -2.20 11.65
C TYR A 95 -5.65 -2.62 10.43
N VAL A 96 -6.00 -2.03 9.29
CA VAL A 96 -5.06 -1.78 8.19
C VAL A 96 -4.61 -0.32 8.30
N VAL A 97 -3.35 -0.05 8.02
CA VAL A 97 -2.78 1.30 8.09
C VAL A 97 -2.37 1.73 6.69
N ILE A 98 -3.04 2.76 6.17
CA ILE A 98 -2.89 3.27 4.82
C ILE A 98 -1.94 4.48 4.81
N PRO A 99 -0.78 4.42 4.15
CA PRO A 99 0.12 5.56 4.05
C PRO A 99 -0.26 6.46 2.85
N ASP A 100 -1.06 7.51 3.08
CA ASP A 100 -1.40 8.52 2.06
C ASP A 100 -0.32 9.63 2.05
N GLN A 101 0.67 9.46 1.18
CA GLN A 101 1.94 10.22 1.22
C GLN A 101 2.12 11.12 -0.01
N GLN A 102 3.25 11.84 -0.07
CA GLN A 102 3.46 12.93 -1.02
C GLN A 102 3.85 12.52 -2.45
N VAL A 103 4.15 11.24 -2.71
CA VAL A 103 4.43 10.77 -4.07
C VAL A 103 3.12 10.43 -4.78
N VAL A 104 2.80 11.18 -5.83
CA VAL A 104 1.50 11.13 -6.53
C VAL A 104 1.68 10.94 -8.03
N PHE A 105 0.61 10.52 -8.71
CA PHE A 105 0.56 10.41 -10.16
C PHE A 105 -0.07 11.65 -10.81
N LYS A 106 0.71 12.41 -11.60
CA LYS A 106 0.21 13.50 -12.46
C LYS A 106 0.40 13.14 -13.93
N LEU A 107 -0.51 12.32 -14.46
CA LEU A 107 -0.49 11.83 -15.86
C LEU A 107 -0.31 12.94 -16.93
N PRO A 108 -0.87 14.16 -16.79
CA PRO A 108 -0.65 15.22 -17.77
C PRO A 108 0.83 15.61 -17.98
N GLU A 109 1.73 15.34 -17.02
CA GLU A 109 3.17 15.63 -17.18
C GLU A 109 3.82 14.77 -18.27
N MET A 110 3.28 13.58 -18.57
CA MET A 110 3.77 12.75 -19.67
C MET A 110 3.60 13.43 -21.03
N ILE A 111 2.56 14.26 -21.21
CA ILE A 111 2.33 15.01 -22.46
C ILE A 111 3.47 16.00 -22.71
N ARG A 112 4.11 16.48 -21.65
CA ARG A 112 5.26 17.39 -21.69
C ARG A 112 6.61 16.67 -21.71
N GLY A 113 6.61 15.33 -21.72
CA GLY A 113 7.80 14.50 -21.67
C GLY A 113 8.40 14.32 -20.26
N GLY A 114 7.69 14.73 -19.20
CA GLY A 114 8.10 14.53 -17.82
C GLY A 114 7.66 13.19 -17.24
N SER A 115 8.17 12.86 -16.04
CA SER A 115 7.71 11.71 -15.27
C SER A 115 6.26 11.91 -14.82
N PRO A 116 5.37 10.90 -14.94
CA PRO A 116 4.04 10.94 -14.34
C PRO A 116 4.08 10.79 -12.82
N VAL A 117 5.18 10.29 -12.25
CA VAL A 117 5.36 10.13 -10.81
C VAL A 117 6.11 11.35 -10.31
N ILE A 118 5.48 12.11 -9.42
CA ILE A 118 6.05 13.34 -8.89
C ILE A 118 5.95 13.37 -7.36
N TYR A 119 6.81 14.17 -6.75
CA TYR A 119 6.67 14.57 -5.36
C TYR A 119 5.87 15.87 -5.27
N ASP A 120 4.76 15.82 -4.53
CA ASP A 120 3.89 16.96 -4.26
C ASP A 120 4.20 17.53 -2.87
N GLU A 121 5.05 18.55 -2.82
CA GLU A 121 5.47 19.22 -1.58
C GLU A 121 4.28 19.80 -0.78
N ASP A 122 3.22 20.21 -1.48
CA ASP A 122 2.04 20.82 -0.86
C ASP A 122 1.08 19.78 -0.23
N LYS A 123 1.25 18.50 -0.56
CA LYS A 123 0.41 17.43 -0.01
C LYS A 123 0.84 17.10 1.42
N MET A 124 -0.09 17.14 2.37
CA MET A 124 0.17 16.66 3.73
C MET A 124 0.26 15.12 3.72
N SER A 125 1.42 14.59 4.14
CA SER A 125 1.54 13.15 4.39
C SER A 125 0.75 12.77 5.64
N ARG A 126 0.06 11.63 5.58
CA ARG A 126 -0.80 11.14 6.66
C ARG A 126 -0.93 9.62 6.61
N PHE A 127 -1.21 9.03 7.77
CA PHE A 127 -1.49 7.59 7.89
C PHE A 127 -2.93 7.40 8.33
N GLY A 128 -3.62 6.45 7.69
CA GLY A 128 -5.02 6.17 7.93
C GLY A 128 -5.23 4.77 8.50
N PRO A 129 -5.29 4.58 9.83
CA PRO A 129 -5.85 3.37 10.42
C PRO A 129 -7.33 3.22 10.04
N LEU A 130 -7.66 2.09 9.44
CA LEU A 130 -9.02 1.68 9.10
C LEU A 130 -9.26 0.30 9.70
N LYS A 131 -10.42 0.08 10.33
CA LYS A 131 -10.75 -1.25 10.87
C LYS A 131 -10.73 -2.30 9.76
N ARG A 132 -10.11 -3.45 10.00
CA ARG A 132 -9.97 -4.55 9.02
C ARG A 132 -11.31 -5.10 8.53
N ASP A 133 -12.36 -5.00 9.33
CA ASP A 133 -13.71 -5.46 9.02
C ASP A 133 -14.63 -4.33 8.54
N ALA A 134 -14.06 -3.13 8.30
CA ALA A 134 -14.80 -2.00 7.77
C ALA A 134 -15.46 -2.37 6.43
N ARG A 135 -16.69 -1.89 6.26
CA ARG A 135 -17.47 -2.08 5.02
C ARG A 135 -17.36 -0.90 4.07
N THR A 136 -16.98 0.26 4.60
CA THR A 136 -16.77 1.52 3.87
C THR A 136 -15.46 2.14 4.37
N GLY A 137 -14.83 2.98 3.54
CA GLY A 137 -13.65 3.75 3.94
C GLY A 137 -13.98 5.03 4.72
N GLU A 138 -15.23 5.22 5.16
CA GLU A 138 -15.68 6.44 5.85
C GLU A 138 -15.17 6.53 7.30
N ASP A 139 -14.95 5.39 7.94
CA ASP A 139 -14.48 5.29 9.32
C ASP A 139 -12.93 5.32 9.43
N ILE A 140 -12.24 5.68 8.35
CA ILE A 140 -10.78 5.83 8.38
C ILE A 140 -10.39 7.03 9.24
N ILE A 141 -9.43 6.84 10.14
CA ILE A 141 -8.93 7.89 11.02
C ILE A 141 -7.65 8.44 10.40
N TRP A 142 -7.69 9.63 9.82
CA TRP A 142 -6.50 10.23 9.22
C TRP A 142 -5.65 10.95 10.27
N VAL A 143 -4.40 10.49 10.44
CA VAL A 143 -3.42 11.11 11.33
C VAL A 143 -2.33 11.75 10.48
N GLU A 144 -2.21 13.08 10.59
CA GLU A 144 -1.20 13.85 9.85
C GLU A 144 0.21 13.54 10.36
N CYS A 145 1.13 13.35 9.42
CA CYS A 145 2.53 13.00 9.67
C CYS A 145 3.40 13.81 8.70
N PRO A 146 3.65 15.10 8.97
CA PRO A 146 4.35 15.98 8.04
C PRO A 146 5.76 15.46 7.72
N ASP A 147 6.24 15.79 6.51
CA ASP A 147 7.59 15.47 6.01
C ASP A 147 7.97 13.99 6.10
N THR A 148 6.98 13.10 6.06
CA THR A 148 7.18 11.66 6.20
C THR A 148 6.81 10.93 4.92
N PHE A 149 7.79 10.26 4.33
CA PHE A 149 7.57 9.32 3.23
C PHE A 149 8.30 8.01 3.52
N CYS A 150 7.58 6.91 3.59
CA CYS A 150 8.11 5.58 3.84
C CYS A 150 7.73 4.68 2.67
N PHE A 151 8.75 4.12 2.03
CA PHE A 151 8.55 3.23 0.89
C PHE A 151 8.11 1.84 1.35
N HIS A 152 8.68 1.35 2.45
CA HIS A 152 8.31 0.08 3.07
C HIS A 152 7.87 0.27 4.52
N LEU A 153 6.83 -0.45 4.91
CA LEU A 153 6.36 -0.55 6.28
C LEU A 153 6.61 -1.98 6.78
N TRP A 154 7.55 -2.09 7.72
CA TRP A 154 8.07 -3.37 8.20
C TRP A 154 7.07 -4.11 9.07
N ASN A 155 6.46 -3.41 10.02
CA ASN A 155 5.46 -3.97 10.92
C ASN A 155 4.61 -2.87 11.56
N ALA A 156 3.45 -3.23 12.08
CA ALA A 156 2.65 -2.35 12.92
C ALA A 156 1.92 -3.16 14.02
N TRP A 157 1.63 -2.51 15.14
CA TRP A 157 0.85 -3.09 16.24
C TRP A 157 0.03 -2.02 16.97
N GLU A 158 -0.93 -2.48 17.77
CA GLU A 158 -1.72 -1.62 18.66
C GLU A 158 -1.11 -1.66 20.06
N GLU A 159 -1.01 -0.51 20.72
CA GLU A 159 -0.65 -0.37 22.14
C GLU A 159 -1.90 0.09 22.91
N PRO A 160 -2.70 -0.85 23.48
CA PRO A 160 -3.97 -0.51 24.14
C PRO A 160 -3.81 0.38 25.37
N GLU A 161 -2.63 0.41 25.98
CA GLU A 161 -2.33 1.25 27.14
C GLU A 161 -2.25 2.75 26.79
N SER A 162 -1.86 3.08 25.56
CA SER A 162 -1.76 4.45 25.04
C SER A 162 -2.84 4.81 24.00
N ASP A 163 -3.66 3.84 23.58
CA ASP A 163 -4.63 3.97 22.48
C ASP A 163 -3.95 4.40 21.16
N GLU A 164 -2.75 3.85 20.93
CA GLU A 164 -1.92 4.15 19.78
C GLU A 164 -1.78 2.96 18.82
N VAL A 165 -1.66 3.27 17.53
CA VAL A 165 -1.11 2.34 16.53
C VAL A 165 0.35 2.72 16.26
N VAL A 166 1.25 1.79 16.52
CA VAL A 166 2.69 1.95 16.25
C VAL A 166 3.02 1.32 14.91
N VAL A 167 3.74 2.05 14.06
CA VAL A 167 4.20 1.60 12.74
C VAL A 167 5.72 1.75 12.66
N ILE A 168 6.41 0.70 12.24
CA ILE A 168 7.85 0.72 11.96
C ILE A 168 8.05 0.72 10.45
N GLY A 169 8.65 1.78 9.92
CA GLY A 169 8.87 1.98 8.49
C GLY A 169 10.31 2.35 8.15
N SER A 170 10.67 2.24 6.87
CA SER A 170 11.89 2.85 6.32
C SER A 170 11.51 4.12 5.59
N CYS A 171 11.76 5.26 6.23
CA CYS A 171 11.32 6.56 5.72
C CYS A 171 12.50 7.28 5.05
N MET A 172 12.21 7.92 3.93
CA MET A 172 13.18 8.39 2.96
C MET A 172 13.07 9.91 2.79
N THR A 173 14.22 10.55 2.62
CA THR A 173 14.30 11.99 2.37
C THR A 173 15.43 12.26 1.36
N PRO A 174 15.16 13.00 0.27
CA PRO A 174 13.82 13.44 -0.17
C PRO A 174 12.95 12.27 -0.70
N PRO A 175 11.61 12.39 -0.65
CA PRO A 175 10.66 11.31 -1.03
C PRO A 175 10.78 10.80 -2.47
N ASP A 176 11.17 11.66 -3.41
CA ASP A 176 11.26 11.36 -4.84
C ASP A 176 12.62 10.84 -5.29
N SER A 177 13.61 10.69 -4.42
CA SER A 177 14.95 10.24 -4.84
C SER A 177 14.98 8.87 -5.52
N ILE A 178 13.93 8.05 -5.36
CA ILE A 178 13.79 6.79 -6.10
C ILE A 178 13.40 7.03 -7.57
N PHE A 179 12.62 8.09 -7.83
CA PHE A 179 11.99 8.36 -9.12
C PHE A 179 12.71 9.45 -9.92
N ASN A 180 13.42 10.33 -9.22
CA ASN A 180 14.25 11.37 -9.80
C ASN A 180 15.71 11.06 -9.47
N GLU A 181 16.57 10.98 -10.49
CA GLU A 181 18.02 10.94 -10.34
C GLU A 181 18.50 12.28 -9.73
N CYS A 182 18.32 12.43 -8.42
CA CYS A 182 18.83 13.56 -7.66
C CYS A 182 20.24 13.23 -7.17
N ASP A 183 21.20 14.11 -7.45
CA ASP A 183 22.58 14.03 -6.95
C ASP A 183 22.68 14.23 -5.42
N GLU A 184 21.56 14.48 -4.74
CA GLU A 184 21.50 14.61 -3.28
C GLU A 184 21.63 13.26 -2.57
N ASN A 185 22.28 13.25 -1.41
CA ASN A 185 22.50 12.04 -0.61
C ASN A 185 21.17 11.54 -0.03
N LEU A 186 20.47 10.69 -0.77
CA LEU A 186 19.31 9.93 -0.32
C LEU A 186 19.57 9.31 1.04
N LYS A 187 18.72 9.64 2.02
CA LYS A 187 18.71 8.98 3.33
C LYS A 187 17.50 8.09 3.44
N SER A 188 17.69 6.88 3.94
CA SER A 188 16.63 5.97 4.34
C SER A 188 16.84 5.61 5.81
N VAL A 189 15.87 5.95 6.65
CA VAL A 189 15.96 5.91 8.12
C VAL A 189 14.88 4.99 8.67
N LEU A 190 15.28 4.04 9.49
CA LEU A 190 14.34 3.25 10.29
C LEU A 190 13.61 4.18 11.26
N THR A 191 12.29 4.27 11.13
CA THR A 191 11.46 5.24 11.83
C THR A 191 10.33 4.53 12.55
N GLU A 192 10.12 4.90 13.81
CA GLU A 192 8.92 4.55 14.58
C GLU A 192 7.92 5.71 14.47
N ILE A 193 6.72 5.39 14.01
CA ILE A 193 5.61 6.34 13.85
C ILE A 193 4.51 5.90 14.81
N ARG A 194 4.08 6.80 15.68
CA ARG A 194 2.99 6.56 16.64
C ARG A 194 1.76 7.35 16.21
N LEU A 195 0.67 6.64 15.97
CA LEU A 195 -0.61 7.18 15.51
C LEU A 195 -1.60 7.15 16.67
N ASN A 196 -1.99 8.32 17.17
CA ASN A 196 -3.04 8.43 18.19
C ASN A 196 -4.41 8.27 17.52
N LEU A 197 -5.21 7.31 17.99
CA LEU A 197 -6.55 7.03 17.45
C LEU A 197 -7.64 7.96 18.03
#